data_AF-G5AVR6-F1
#
_entry.id   AF-G5AVR6-F1
#
_cell.length_a   1.000
_cell.length_b   1.000
_cell.length_c   1.000
_cell.angle_alpha   90.00
_cell.angle_beta   90.00
_cell.angle_gamma   90.00
#
_symmetry.space_group_name_H-M   'P 1'
#
loop_
_entity.id
_entity.type
_entity.pdbx_description
1 polymer ?
#
loop_
_entity_poly.entity_id
_entity_poly.type
_entity_poly.pdbx_seq_one_letter_code
_entity_poly.pdbx_strand_id
1 'polypeptide(L)'
;MLNGVILPIVYKALEEPKYSLLYAQLCLHLAEDAPNFDSPVAEGQPGQKQSITFRHLLISKLQDEFENQNVDVYDKCENPLLPEEEEQRPIAKIKMLGNIKFIGELGKLDLIHESILHEWIKTLLENKVSALYALQVHCYNSNFPKGMLLSFFVHFYDMEIIEEEAFLTWKEDVTQEFPGKGKALFQVNQWVTWLETAEKEESEEEAD
;
A
#
# COMPACT_ATOMS: atom_id res chain seq x y z
N MET A 1 -12.26 23.04 -14.06
CA MET A 1 -11.16 22.78 -15.02
C MET A 1 -10.11 21.86 -14.40
N LEU A 2 -9.58 22.16 -13.20
CA LEU A 2 -8.57 21.34 -12.51
C LEU A 2 -9.01 19.89 -12.23
N ASN A 3 -10.25 19.66 -11.78
CA ASN A 3 -10.80 18.31 -11.59
C ASN A 3 -10.80 17.45 -12.87
N GLY A 4 -10.89 18.07 -14.05
CA GLY A 4 -10.83 17.37 -15.34
C GLY A 4 -9.41 16.95 -15.75
N VAL A 5 -8.38 17.46 -15.07
CA VAL A 5 -6.97 17.18 -15.34
C VAL A 5 -6.37 16.26 -14.26
N ILE A 6 -6.73 16.46 -13.00
CA ILE A 6 -6.27 15.65 -11.87
C ILE A 6 -6.72 14.19 -12.03
N LEU A 7 -7.98 13.98 -12.41
CA LEU A 7 -8.59 12.65 -12.47
C LEU A 7 -7.89 11.73 -13.50
N PRO A 8 -7.63 12.13 -14.75
CA PRO A 8 -6.84 11.31 -15.69
C PRO A 8 -5.41 11.02 -15.21
N ILE A 9 -4.76 11.98 -14.53
CA ILE A 9 -3.38 11.79 -14.02
C ILE A 9 -3.37 10.72 -12.94
N VAL A 10 -4.31 10.79 -11.97
CA VAL A 10 -4.45 9.78 -10.93
C VAL A 10 -4.69 8.42 -11.57
N TYR A 11 -5.70 8.27 -12.45
CA TYR A 11 -5.96 6.98 -13.10
C TYR A 11 -4.77 6.41 -13.86
N LYS A 12 -4.06 7.25 -14.63
CA LYS A 12 -2.87 6.81 -15.37
C LYS A 12 -1.72 6.41 -14.46
N ALA A 13 -1.55 7.08 -13.32
CA ALA A 13 -0.55 6.70 -12.33
C ALA A 13 -0.81 5.32 -11.71
N LEU A 14 -2.07 4.93 -11.58
CA LEU A 14 -2.48 3.63 -11.05
C LEU A 14 -2.36 2.50 -12.09
N GLU A 15 -2.66 2.79 -13.34
CA GLU A 15 -2.50 1.84 -14.45
C GLU A 15 -1.03 1.58 -14.78
N GLU A 16 -0.18 2.60 -14.62
CA GLU A 16 1.21 2.58 -15.08
C GLU A 16 2.20 2.87 -13.94
N PRO A 17 2.31 1.98 -12.94
CA PRO A 17 3.12 2.21 -11.73
C PRO A 17 4.61 2.44 -12.04
N LYS A 18 5.10 1.99 -13.19
CA LYS A 18 6.47 2.29 -13.64
C LYS A 18 6.74 3.80 -13.79
N TYR A 19 5.72 4.61 -14.06
CA TYR A 19 5.84 6.04 -14.31
C TYR A 19 5.32 6.91 -13.15
N SER A 20 5.05 6.33 -11.97
CA SER A 20 4.54 7.07 -10.81
C SER A 20 5.32 8.35 -10.49
N LEU A 21 6.65 8.32 -10.63
CA LEU A 21 7.50 9.52 -10.42
C LEU A 21 7.19 10.62 -11.44
N LEU A 22 7.01 10.27 -12.71
CA LEU A 22 6.71 11.23 -13.78
C LEU A 22 5.34 11.89 -13.54
N TYR A 23 4.35 11.10 -13.12
CA TYR A 23 3.03 11.61 -12.75
C TYR A 23 3.09 12.50 -11.51
N ALA A 24 3.92 12.16 -10.52
CA ALA A 24 4.09 12.98 -9.31
C ALA A 24 4.77 14.31 -9.63
N GLN A 25 5.77 14.31 -10.52
CA GLN A 25 6.41 15.53 -11.03
C GLN A 25 5.44 16.40 -11.82
N LEU A 26 4.54 15.81 -12.61
CA LEU A 26 3.49 16.55 -13.29
C LEU A 26 2.52 17.19 -12.29
N CYS A 27 2.11 16.46 -11.25
CA CYS A 27 1.30 17.02 -10.15
C CYS A 27 2.02 18.18 -9.46
N LEU A 28 3.34 18.09 -9.26
CA LEU A 28 4.12 19.18 -8.65
C LEU A 28 4.09 20.42 -9.53
N HIS A 29 4.39 20.27 -10.82
CA HIS A 29 4.40 21.39 -11.75
C HIS A 29 3.02 22.05 -11.86
N LEU A 30 1.95 21.24 -11.92
CA LEU A 30 0.57 21.74 -11.90
C LEU A 30 0.23 22.43 -10.56
N ALA A 31 0.74 21.94 -9.44
CA ALA A 31 0.56 22.60 -8.15
C ALA A 31 1.28 23.95 -8.10
N GLU A 32 2.47 24.09 -8.70
CA GLU A 32 3.21 25.36 -8.75
C GLU A 32 2.53 26.40 -9.68
N ASP A 33 1.97 25.95 -10.80
CA ASP A 33 1.39 26.84 -11.82
C ASP A 33 -0.11 27.12 -11.64
N ALA A 34 -0.83 26.31 -10.86
CA ALA A 34 -2.27 26.45 -10.70
C ALA A 34 -2.66 27.66 -9.83
N PRO A 35 -3.69 28.43 -10.24
CA PRO A 35 -4.25 29.48 -9.38
C PRO A 35 -4.94 28.89 -8.14
N ASN A 36 -4.85 29.61 -7.02
CA ASN A 36 -5.63 29.32 -5.81
C ASN A 36 -7.05 29.91 -5.95
N PHE A 37 -8.06 29.09 -5.71
CA PHE A 37 -9.47 29.52 -5.75
C PHE A 37 -10.12 29.60 -4.36
N ASP A 38 -9.50 28.95 -3.36
CA ASP A 38 -9.96 28.93 -1.97
C ASP A 38 -9.27 30.06 -1.18
N SER A 39 -9.89 31.25 -1.18
CA SER A 39 -9.71 32.39 -0.25
C SER A 39 -9.19 33.70 -0.87
N PRO A 40 -9.81 34.86 -0.56
CA PRO A 40 -9.33 36.18 -0.96
C PRO A 40 -8.30 36.76 0.03
N VAL A 41 -7.34 35.97 0.51
CA VAL A 41 -6.34 36.44 1.48
C VAL A 41 -4.91 36.18 1.00
N ALA A 42 -4.26 37.30 0.72
CA ALA A 42 -2.83 37.53 0.52
C ALA A 42 -2.22 36.91 -0.75
N GLU A 43 -2.27 37.70 -1.83
CA GLU A 43 -1.10 37.80 -2.72
C GLU A 43 0.17 37.90 -1.85
N GLY A 44 1.02 36.88 -1.91
CA GLY A 44 2.39 36.96 -1.43
C GLY A 44 2.61 36.80 0.08
N GLN A 45 2.35 35.61 0.65
CA GLN A 45 3.28 35.11 1.65
C GLN A 45 4.58 34.68 0.93
N PRO A 46 5.73 35.34 1.16
CA PRO A 46 6.99 34.94 0.55
C PRO A 46 7.39 33.58 1.11
N GLY A 47 7.07 32.52 0.38
CA GLY A 47 7.37 31.14 0.78
C GLY A 47 6.37 30.09 0.29
N GLN A 48 5.12 30.48 -0.03
CA GLN A 48 4.12 29.51 -0.48
C GLN A 48 4.22 29.29 -2.00
N LYS A 49 5.05 28.32 -2.39
CA LYS A 49 5.34 27.99 -3.81
C LYS A 49 4.27 27.16 -4.52
N GLN A 50 3.29 26.60 -3.80
CA GLN A 50 2.32 25.64 -4.34
C GLN A 50 0.88 26.06 -4.07
N SER A 51 0.01 25.71 -5.02
CA SER A 51 -1.43 25.88 -4.98
C SER A 51 -2.08 24.98 -3.93
N ILE A 52 -2.73 25.61 -2.96
CA ILE A 52 -3.51 24.98 -1.90
C ILE A 52 -4.74 24.29 -2.50
N THR A 53 -5.41 24.95 -3.46
CA THR A 53 -6.61 24.39 -4.11
C THR A 53 -6.26 23.13 -4.91
N PHE A 54 -5.15 23.14 -5.66
CA PHE A 54 -4.72 21.94 -6.38
C PHE A 54 -4.42 20.78 -5.43
N ARG A 55 -3.70 21.05 -4.33
CA ARG A 55 -3.36 20.04 -3.33
C ARG A 55 -4.61 19.44 -2.67
N HIS A 56 -5.58 20.26 -2.27
CA HIS A 56 -6.83 19.76 -1.71
C HIS A 56 -7.60 18.88 -2.69
N LEU A 57 -7.70 19.29 -3.96
CA LEU A 57 -8.40 18.49 -4.98
C LEU A 57 -7.67 17.19 -5.29
N LEU A 58 -6.33 17.20 -5.33
CA LEU A 58 -5.51 16.01 -5.51
C LEU A 58 -5.70 15.03 -4.34
N ILE A 59 -5.62 15.51 -3.10
CA ILE A 59 -5.81 14.69 -1.89
C ILE A 59 -7.23 14.12 -1.87
N SER A 60 -8.26 14.94 -2.09
CA SER A 60 -9.65 14.48 -2.14
C SER A 60 -9.85 13.38 -3.18
N LYS A 61 -9.25 13.51 -4.37
CA LYS A 61 -9.36 12.49 -5.42
C LYS A 61 -8.59 11.21 -5.10
N LEU A 62 -7.44 11.32 -4.44
CA LEU A 62 -6.70 10.16 -3.96
C LEU A 62 -7.47 9.44 -2.85
N GLN A 63 -8.14 10.17 -1.94
CA GLN A 63 -9.02 9.58 -0.91
C GLN A 63 -10.20 8.83 -1.53
N ASP A 64 -10.90 9.45 -2.49
CA ASP A 64 -12.00 8.80 -3.20
C ASP A 64 -11.55 7.47 -3.84
N GLU A 65 -10.39 7.47 -4.51
CA GLU A 65 -9.84 6.26 -5.13
C GLU A 65 -9.32 5.24 -4.11
N PHE A 66 -8.84 5.70 -2.96
CA PHE A 66 -8.36 4.84 -1.89
C PHE A 66 -9.51 4.12 -1.18
N GLU A 67 -10.57 4.85 -0.83
CA GLU A 67 -11.79 4.29 -0.23
C GLU A 67 -12.51 3.34 -1.19
N ASN A 68 -12.52 3.66 -2.50
CA ASN A 68 -13.09 2.77 -3.52
C ASN A 68 -12.20 1.55 -3.86
N GLN A 69 -10.91 1.57 -3.49
CA GLN A 69 -9.99 0.45 -3.66
C GLN A 69 -9.82 -0.40 -2.40
N ASN A 70 -10.37 0.03 -1.26
CA ASN A 70 -10.43 -0.84 -0.08
C ASN A 70 -11.26 -2.07 -0.43
N VAL A 71 -10.52 -3.16 -0.59
CA VAL A 71 -10.87 -4.54 -0.96
C VAL A 71 -11.73 -5.19 0.13
N ASP A 72 -12.56 -4.43 0.84
CA ASP A 72 -13.54 -4.95 1.79
C ASP A 72 -14.68 -5.69 1.06
N VAL A 73 -14.71 -5.60 -0.28
CA VAL A 73 -15.64 -6.32 -1.15
C VAL A 73 -15.22 -7.79 -1.37
N TYR A 74 -13.93 -8.14 -1.26
CA TYR A 74 -13.46 -9.47 -1.65
C TYR A 74 -13.12 -10.42 -0.49
N ASP A 75 -13.02 -9.90 0.74
CA ASP A 75 -12.75 -10.71 1.93
C ASP A 75 -14.02 -11.05 2.74
N LYS A 76 -15.15 -10.36 2.52
CA LYS A 76 -16.39 -10.54 3.30
C LYS A 76 -17.48 -11.38 2.62
N CYS A 77 -17.26 -11.90 1.41
CA CYS A 77 -18.26 -12.71 0.74
C CYS A 77 -18.14 -14.19 1.14
N GLU A 78 -18.98 -14.65 2.07
CA GLU A 78 -19.32 -16.07 2.27
C GLU A 78 -19.96 -16.73 1.02
N ASN A 79 -20.18 -15.97 -0.06
CA ASN A 79 -20.74 -16.44 -1.33
C ASN A 79 -19.65 -16.55 -2.42
N PRO A 80 -19.76 -17.53 -3.33
CA PRO A 80 -18.89 -17.62 -4.51
C PRO A 80 -18.97 -16.34 -5.34
N LEU A 81 -17.81 -15.74 -5.62
CA LEU A 81 -17.70 -14.57 -6.50
C LEU A 81 -18.16 -14.91 -7.92
N LEU A 82 -18.74 -13.94 -8.62
CA LEU A 82 -19.09 -14.11 -10.03
C LEU A 82 -17.81 -14.16 -10.89
N PRO A 83 -17.82 -14.82 -12.06
CA PRO A 83 -16.66 -14.91 -12.94
C PRO A 83 -16.05 -13.54 -13.34
N GLU A 84 -16.88 -12.51 -13.45
CA GLU A 84 -16.45 -11.13 -13.73
C GLU A 84 -15.74 -10.45 -12.54
N GLU A 85 -16.06 -10.84 -11.30
CA GLU A 85 -15.43 -10.31 -10.08
C GLU A 85 -14.06 -10.98 -9.84
N GLU A 86 -13.94 -12.27 -10.18
CA GLU A 86 -12.69 -13.03 -10.11
C GLU A 86 -11.62 -12.50 -11.09
N GLU A 87 -12.03 -12.06 -12.29
CA GLU A 87 -11.15 -11.43 -13.29
C GLU A 87 -10.67 -10.02 -12.87
N GLN A 88 -11.43 -9.31 -12.01
CA GLN A 88 -11.07 -7.97 -11.51
C GLN A 88 -10.10 -8.00 -10.32
N ARG A 89 -10.00 -9.13 -9.61
CA ARG A 89 -9.10 -9.31 -8.44
C ARG A 89 -7.62 -9.01 -8.73
N PRO A 90 -6.97 -9.54 -9.79
CA PRO A 90 -5.57 -9.22 -10.09
C PRO A 90 -5.38 -7.76 -10.50
N ILE A 91 -6.38 -7.16 -11.15
CA ILE A 91 -6.36 -5.75 -11.58
C ILE A 91 -6.42 -4.83 -10.35
N ALA A 92 -7.27 -5.15 -9.37
CA ALA A 92 -7.37 -4.42 -8.10
C ALA A 92 -6.04 -4.45 -7.33
N LYS A 93 -5.37 -5.60 -7.26
CA LYS A 93 -4.05 -5.75 -6.62
C LYS A 93 -2.94 -4.95 -7.32
N ILE A 94 -2.92 -4.93 -8.66
CA ILE A 94 -1.97 -4.11 -9.44
C ILE A 94 -2.22 -2.62 -9.20
N LYS A 95 -3.50 -2.20 -9.17
CA LYS A 95 -3.88 -0.81 -8.88
C LYS A 95 -3.47 -0.39 -7.47
N MET A 96 -3.63 -1.26 -6.47
CA MET A 96 -3.22 -1.02 -5.09
C MET A 96 -1.70 -0.79 -4.98
N LEU A 97 -0.89 -1.61 -5.66
CA LEU A 97 0.57 -1.42 -5.70
C LEU A 97 0.97 -0.12 -6.43
N GLY A 98 0.25 0.25 -7.49
CA GLY A 98 0.42 1.53 -8.15
C GLY A 98 0.04 2.72 -7.27
N ASN A 99 -0.99 2.55 -6.45
CA ASN A 99 -1.44 3.52 -5.46
C ASN A 99 -0.35 3.78 -4.41
N ILE A 100 0.18 2.73 -3.77
CA ILE A 100 1.26 2.84 -2.78
C ILE A 100 2.46 3.58 -3.36
N LYS A 101 2.87 3.20 -4.59
CA LYS A 101 4.03 3.80 -5.23
C LYS A 101 3.78 5.28 -5.57
N PHE A 102 2.62 5.60 -6.14
CA PHE A 102 2.30 6.97 -6.51
C PHE A 102 2.15 7.89 -5.31
N ILE A 103 1.45 7.45 -4.26
CA ILE A 103 1.32 8.16 -2.98
C ILE A 103 2.71 8.42 -2.36
N GLY A 104 3.60 7.42 -2.39
CA GLY A 104 4.98 7.57 -1.91
C GLY A 104 5.79 8.61 -2.69
N GLU A 105 5.67 8.66 -4.02
CA GLU A 105 6.34 9.70 -4.83
C GLU A 105 5.75 11.10 -4.57
N LEU A 106 4.44 11.22 -4.36
CA LEU A 106 3.80 12.49 -3.99
C LEU A 106 4.25 12.99 -2.60
N GLY A 107 4.42 12.07 -1.65
CA GLY A 107 4.97 12.37 -0.33
C GLY A 107 6.40 12.91 -0.38
N LYS A 108 7.27 12.32 -1.22
CA LYS A 108 8.66 12.80 -1.42
C LYS A 108 8.74 14.22 -2.01
N LEU A 109 7.69 14.67 -2.70
CA LEU A 109 7.60 16.00 -3.32
C LEU A 109 6.84 17.00 -2.43
N ASP A 110 6.58 16.64 -1.17
CA ASP A 110 5.81 17.44 -0.21
C ASP A 110 4.41 17.84 -0.71
N LEU A 111 3.84 17.11 -1.67
CA LEU A 111 2.50 17.39 -2.22
C LEU A 111 1.39 16.88 -1.30
N ILE A 112 1.66 15.81 -0.56
CA ILE A 112 0.79 15.26 0.47
C ILE A 112 1.49 15.46 1.81
N HIS A 113 0.73 15.88 2.82
CA HIS A 113 1.27 16.06 4.15
C HIS A 113 1.64 14.71 4.78
N GLU A 114 2.74 14.67 5.52
CA GLU A 114 3.28 13.46 6.12
C GLU A 114 2.23 12.73 7.00
N SER A 115 1.36 13.46 7.71
CA SER A 115 0.29 12.84 8.51
C SER A 115 -0.71 12.03 7.68
N ILE A 116 -1.09 12.53 6.50
CA ILE A 116 -2.03 11.85 5.59
C ILE A 116 -1.33 10.66 4.94
N LEU A 117 -0.04 10.81 4.62
CA LEU A 117 0.78 9.73 4.09
C LEU A 117 0.90 8.59 5.10
N HIS A 118 1.19 8.89 6.38
CA HIS A 118 1.24 7.89 7.45
C HIS A 118 -0.10 7.20 7.65
N GLU A 119 -1.22 7.94 7.61
CA GLU A 119 -2.56 7.37 7.72
C GLU A 119 -2.86 6.39 6.56
N TRP A 120 -2.60 6.76 5.31
CA TRP A 120 -2.85 5.87 4.17
C TRP A 120 -1.88 4.70 4.10
N ILE A 121 -0.60 4.91 4.43
CA ILE A 121 0.35 3.81 4.57
C ILE A 121 -0.12 2.86 5.67
N LYS A 122 -0.60 3.38 6.80
CA LYS A 122 -1.14 2.57 7.88
C LYS A 122 -2.35 1.76 7.39
N THR A 123 -3.30 2.34 6.69
CA THR A 123 -4.47 1.62 6.13
C THR A 123 -4.12 0.64 5.00
N LEU A 124 -3.12 0.94 4.17
CA LEU A 124 -2.59 -0.02 3.19
C LEU A 124 -1.90 -1.19 3.86
N LEU A 125 -1.16 -0.89 4.93
CA LEU A 125 -0.50 -1.89 5.74
C LEU A 125 -1.48 -2.60 6.67
N GLU A 126 -2.65 -2.05 7.02
CA GLU A 126 -3.68 -2.74 7.80
C GLU A 126 -4.11 -4.05 7.11
N ASN A 127 -3.91 -4.17 5.78
CA ASN A 127 -3.88 -5.46 5.10
C ASN A 127 -2.47 -6.10 5.12
N LYS A 128 -1.92 -6.33 6.33
CA LYS A 128 -0.52 -6.70 6.62
C LYS A 128 -0.07 -7.95 5.85
N VAL A 129 -1.00 -8.88 5.67
CA VAL A 129 -0.82 -10.13 4.91
C VAL A 129 -0.48 -9.84 3.45
N SER A 130 -1.06 -8.79 2.85
CA SER A 130 -0.77 -8.36 1.48
C SER A 130 0.68 -7.88 1.31
N ALA A 131 1.28 -7.26 2.32
CA ALA A 131 2.69 -6.87 2.30
C ALA A 131 3.63 -8.08 2.31
N LEU A 132 3.30 -9.11 3.09
CA LEU A 132 4.02 -10.39 3.12
C LEU A 132 3.94 -11.09 1.75
N TYR A 133 2.77 -11.06 1.10
CA TYR A 133 2.61 -11.58 -0.25
C TYR A 133 3.39 -10.80 -1.31
N ALA A 134 3.40 -9.47 -1.26
CA ALA A 134 4.18 -8.65 -2.18
C ALA A 134 5.69 -8.99 -2.08
N LEU A 135 6.20 -9.16 -0.86
CA LEU A 135 7.58 -9.55 -0.62
C LEU A 135 7.87 -10.98 -1.08
N GLN A 136 6.96 -11.93 -0.86
CA GLN A 136 7.05 -13.28 -1.41
C GLN A 136 7.20 -13.25 -2.94
N VAL A 137 6.34 -12.50 -3.64
CA VAL A 137 6.35 -12.40 -5.10
C VAL A 137 7.64 -11.73 -5.59
N HIS A 138 8.13 -10.70 -4.89
CA HIS A 138 9.41 -10.08 -5.19
C HIS A 138 10.57 -11.08 -5.08
N CYS A 139 10.60 -11.87 -4.00
CA CYS A 139 11.60 -12.92 -3.81
C CYS A 139 11.49 -13.99 -4.91
N TYR A 140 10.29 -14.40 -5.29
CA TYR A 140 10.06 -15.34 -6.39
C TYR A 140 10.66 -14.84 -7.71
N ASN A 141 10.38 -13.59 -8.08
CA ASN A 141 10.91 -12.97 -9.30
C ASN A 141 12.45 -12.82 -9.28
N SER A 142 13.03 -12.78 -8.09
CA SER A 142 14.48 -12.69 -7.86
C SER A 142 15.15 -14.05 -7.64
N ASN A 143 14.45 -15.16 -7.92
CA ASN A 143 14.91 -16.53 -7.71
C ASN A 143 15.17 -16.93 -6.24
N PHE A 144 14.44 -16.34 -5.30
CA PHE A 144 14.52 -16.59 -3.86
C PHE A 144 15.96 -16.58 -3.32
N PRO A 145 16.65 -15.41 -3.31
CA PRO A 145 17.97 -15.30 -2.71
C PRO A 145 17.95 -15.84 -1.28
N LYS A 146 18.96 -16.66 -0.93
CA LYS A 146 18.97 -17.40 0.34
C LYS A 146 18.90 -16.43 1.52
N GLY A 147 17.88 -16.57 2.36
CA GLY A 147 17.73 -15.82 3.60
C GLY A 147 17.12 -14.42 3.43
N MET A 148 16.94 -13.92 2.21
CA MET A 148 16.40 -12.58 1.98
C MET A 148 14.98 -12.43 2.54
N LEU A 149 14.10 -13.39 2.23
CA LEU A 149 12.72 -13.34 2.72
C LEU A 149 12.68 -13.39 4.25
N LEU A 150 13.47 -14.27 4.86
CA LEU A 150 13.58 -14.38 6.30
C LEU A 150 14.09 -13.08 6.95
N SER A 151 15.14 -12.46 6.38
CA SER A 151 15.67 -11.19 6.91
C SER A 151 14.63 -10.07 6.90
N PHE A 152 13.82 -9.98 5.86
CA PHE A 152 12.73 -8.99 5.82
C PHE A 152 11.59 -9.32 6.79
N PHE A 153 11.23 -10.59 6.95
CA PHE A 153 10.19 -11.02 7.91
C PHE A 153 10.60 -10.69 9.35
N VAL A 154 11.83 -11.05 9.74
CA VAL A 154 12.41 -10.68 11.04
C VAL A 154 12.44 -9.16 11.22
N HIS A 155 12.86 -8.41 10.20
CA HIS A 155 12.90 -6.95 10.27
C HIS A 155 11.50 -6.33 10.41
N PHE A 156 10.49 -6.85 9.72
CA PHE A 156 9.11 -6.38 9.84
C PHE A 156 8.52 -6.66 11.22
N TYR A 157 8.91 -7.78 11.85
CA TYR A 157 8.53 -8.13 13.22
C TYR A 157 9.26 -7.26 14.26
N ASP A 158 10.60 -7.18 14.20
CA ASP A 158 11.42 -6.41 15.16
C ASP A 158 11.10 -4.90 15.16
N MET A 159 10.65 -4.38 14.02
CA MET A 159 10.27 -2.97 13.86
C MET A 159 8.77 -2.72 14.13
N GLU A 160 8.02 -3.73 14.58
CA GLU A 160 6.57 -3.66 14.86
C GLU A 160 5.75 -3.18 13.63
N ILE A 161 6.25 -3.44 12.41
CA ILE A 161 5.57 -3.07 11.17
C ILE A 161 4.46 -4.07 10.87
N ILE A 162 4.70 -5.35 11.17
CA ILE A 162 3.76 -6.46 10.97
C ILE A 162 3.64 -7.25 12.26
N GLU A 163 2.41 -7.40 12.72
CA GLU A 163 2.05 -8.17 13.90
C GLU A 163 2.10 -9.68 13.61
N GLU A 164 2.27 -10.48 14.66
CA GLU A 164 2.38 -11.93 14.57
C GLU A 164 1.21 -12.58 13.82
N GLU A 165 -0.02 -12.17 14.12
CA GLU A 165 -1.26 -12.70 13.52
C GLU A 165 -1.21 -12.66 11.98
N ALA A 166 -0.59 -11.63 11.40
CA ALA A 166 -0.47 -11.52 9.95
C ALA A 166 0.54 -12.52 9.36
N PHE A 167 1.62 -12.85 10.06
CA PHE A 167 2.56 -13.89 9.64
C PHE A 167 1.93 -15.29 9.72
N LEU A 168 1.12 -15.55 10.76
CA LEU A 168 0.39 -16.80 10.93
C LEU A 168 -0.73 -16.94 9.88
N THR A 169 -1.53 -15.90 9.67
CA THR A 169 -2.55 -15.85 8.62
C THR A 169 -1.91 -16.07 7.25
N TRP A 170 -0.78 -15.42 6.96
CA TRP A 170 -0.02 -15.71 5.75
C TRP A 170 0.43 -17.18 5.73
N LYS A 171 0.99 -17.75 6.80
CA LYS A 171 1.46 -19.15 6.81
C LYS A 171 0.36 -20.15 6.46
N GLU A 172 -0.82 -19.98 7.03
CA GLU A 172 -1.95 -20.91 6.92
C GLU A 172 -2.70 -20.78 5.59
N ASP A 173 -2.63 -19.62 4.95
CA ASP A 173 -3.31 -19.37 3.69
C ASP A 173 -2.75 -20.25 2.55
N VAL A 174 -3.63 -21.14 2.07
CA VAL A 174 -3.38 -22.13 1.01
C VAL A 174 -3.67 -21.61 -0.40
N THR A 175 -3.93 -20.30 -0.54
CA THR A 175 -4.20 -19.65 -1.82
C THR A 175 -3.10 -19.93 -2.84
N GLN A 176 -3.51 -20.23 -4.07
CA GLN A 176 -2.60 -20.44 -5.20
C GLN A 176 -2.36 -19.16 -6.01
N GLU A 177 -2.90 -18.03 -5.56
CA GLU A 177 -2.85 -16.77 -6.30
C GLU A 177 -1.47 -16.13 -6.36
N PHE A 178 -0.62 -16.42 -5.37
CA PHE A 178 0.71 -15.84 -5.28
C PHE A 178 1.77 -16.92 -5.49
N PRO A 179 2.62 -16.79 -6.52
CA PRO A 179 3.63 -17.80 -6.81
C PRO A 179 4.68 -17.89 -5.71
N GLY A 180 5.32 -19.06 -5.60
CA GLY A 180 6.48 -19.24 -4.75
C GLY A 180 6.18 -19.56 -3.28
N LYS A 181 4.92 -19.75 -2.88
CA LYS A 181 4.52 -20.04 -1.48
C LYS A 181 5.32 -21.19 -0.85
N GLY A 182 5.44 -22.33 -1.54
CA GLY A 182 6.19 -23.49 -1.03
C GLY A 182 7.68 -23.19 -0.78
N LYS A 183 8.33 -22.41 -1.66
CA LYS A 183 9.73 -21.99 -1.48
C LYS A 183 9.87 -20.92 -0.38
N ALA A 184 8.89 -20.04 -0.27
CA ALA A 184 8.82 -19.04 0.78
C ALA A 184 8.72 -19.72 2.15
N LEU A 185 7.76 -20.62 2.32
CA LEU A 185 7.61 -21.46 3.52
C LEU A 185 8.90 -22.22 3.80
N PHE A 186 9.53 -22.85 2.80
CA PHE A 186 10.80 -23.53 3.02
C PHE A 186 11.89 -22.63 3.63
N GLN A 187 11.93 -21.33 3.31
CA GLN A 187 12.90 -20.41 3.91
C GLN A 187 12.53 -19.92 5.31
N VAL A 188 11.24 -19.70 5.59
CA VAL A 188 10.80 -19.00 6.82
C VAL A 188 10.09 -19.88 7.84
N ASN A 189 9.71 -21.11 7.48
CA ASN A 189 8.85 -21.96 8.32
C ASN A 189 9.42 -22.24 9.71
N GLN A 190 10.75 -22.36 9.85
CA GLN A 190 11.35 -22.50 11.18
C GLN A 190 11.09 -21.28 12.07
N TRP A 191 11.21 -20.07 11.52
CA TRP A 191 10.98 -18.83 12.27
C TRP A 191 9.49 -18.59 12.54
N VAL A 192 8.62 -18.83 11.55
CA VAL A 192 7.17 -18.66 11.75
C VAL A 192 6.60 -19.70 12.72
N THR A 193 7.16 -20.93 12.75
CA THR A 193 6.79 -21.91 13.78
C THR A 193 7.30 -21.50 15.16
N TRP A 194 8.46 -20.84 15.25
CA TRP A 194 8.93 -20.30 16.52
C TRP A 194 8.01 -19.21 17.06
N LEU A 195 7.54 -18.28 16.20
CA LEU A 195 6.54 -17.27 16.58
C LEU A 195 5.31 -17.94 17.23
N GLU A 196 4.70 -18.89 16.52
CA GLU A 196 3.50 -19.61 16.97
C GLU A 196 3.68 -20.37 18.31
N THR A 197 4.92 -20.77 18.64
CA THR A 197 5.22 -21.46 19.90
C THR A 197 5.54 -20.51 21.05
N ALA A 198 6.16 -19.36 20.76
CA ALA A 198 6.51 -18.37 21.77
C ALA A 198 5.27 -17.76 22.42
N GLU A 199 4.22 -17.48 21.64
CA GLU A 199 2.94 -16.97 22.15
C GLU A 199 2.23 -17.98 23.08
N LYS A 200 2.28 -19.27 22.74
CA LYS A 200 1.67 -20.35 23.55
C LYS A 200 2.37 -20.50 24.89
N GLU A 201 3.69 -20.32 24.94
CA GLU A 201 4.46 -20.41 26.19
C GLU A 201 4.23 -19.19 27.10
N GLU A 202 4.17 -17.97 26.56
CA GLU A 202 3.89 -16.77 27.36
C GLU A 202 2.46 -16.76 27.95
N SER A 203 1.47 -17.25 27.20
CA SER A 203 0.09 -17.33 27.66
C SER A 203 -0.16 -18.42 28.71
N GLU A 204 0.62 -19.50 28.70
CA GLU A 204 0.58 -20.53 29.76
C GLU A 204 1.28 -20.08 31.05
N GLU A 205 2.34 -19.26 30.95
CA GLU A 205 3.05 -18.71 32.12
C GLU A 205 2.27 -17.59 32.85
N GLU A 206 1.43 -16.82 32.16
CA GLU A 206 0.56 -15.82 32.80
C GLU A 206 -0.68 -16.42 33.49
N ALA A 207 -0.99 -17.69 33.24
CA ALA A 207 -2.16 -18.38 33.78
C ALA A 207 -1.91 -19.20 35.06
N ASP A 208 -0.65 -19.31 35.52
CA ASP A 208 -0.19 -20.05 36.72
C ASP A 208 0.28 -19.09 37.85
#